data_AF-A0A7S0NM58-F1
#
_entry.id   AF-A0A7S0NM58-F1
#
_cell.length_a   1.000
_cell.length_b   1.000
_cell.length_c   1.000
_cell.angle_alpha   90.00
_cell.angle_beta   90.00
_cell.angle_gamma   90.00
#
_symmetry.space_group_name_H-M   'P 1'
#
loop_
_entity.id
_entity.type
_entity.pdbx_description
1 polymer ?
#
loop_
_entity_poly.entity_id
_entity_poly.type
_entity_poly.pdbx_seq_one_letter_code
_entity_poly.pdbx_strand_id
1 'polypeptide(L)'
;RPAPGPSPAHSHRPVHVADMAAVAHIAGVAPATKTGFRPAATRADRRASVSRGPSSTIARCAANDDDALESVATDRSMNSSRRGFLSAAASIATAALSPLAGVAFDYPAPDVVTLQENFWAEATRDAHPERWYPYWWALPLAPYGSKATAMNEVVPGRVWTFDQLQGLLDVLVNVRMTVVALENGGLWVHNPVAPTQELMDMLAPIVAKHGPVKHIVVGSAAIEHKIYSGPFSKKFPAADVWVPQKNWTFPVDVPIDTYVPYYPRGSPKYLPLDSTSGIGAVPWADEIEHYTLEVGGSSLRNFKDPWFVDTAFYHKSSKTMLVTDVVLHVSQDPVPVAVIEPEPLLVRGMNGPDQMLPNTREARSMGWGKTVLFGLLFNPTAVDVRINPLSVNKSFLDGFYWEPKWKDAFKNLTDKDMFVPPILHTLAFPRRRDEVKRWAESVAAWDFERIIPGHLDGPIDATPKQFATAIDVALTKSSREVFGEDIDTLEQVDKISRDLKSLEEPRPLSDPSPVRYYTPPPPEPMEHPVPMD
;
A
#
# COMPACT_ATOMS: atom_id res chain seq x y z
N ARG A 1 45.03 -38.09 -23.00
CA ARG A 1 45.11 -36.60 -22.94
C ARG A 1 45.12 -36.06 -24.37
N PRO A 2 44.09 -35.31 -24.74
CA PRO A 2 44.27 -34.05 -25.47
C PRO A 2 43.70 -32.87 -24.66
N ALA A 3 44.19 -31.67 -24.97
CA ALA A 3 44.08 -30.43 -24.19
C ALA A 3 42.66 -29.81 -24.16
N PRO A 4 42.32 -29.01 -23.13
CA PRO A 4 41.08 -28.23 -23.12
C PRO A 4 41.25 -26.92 -23.89
N GLY A 5 40.28 -26.60 -24.75
CA GLY A 5 40.14 -25.30 -25.41
C GLY A 5 39.67 -24.20 -24.44
N PRO A 6 39.78 -22.91 -24.82
CA PRO A 6 39.59 -21.80 -23.90
C PRO A 6 38.10 -21.56 -23.57
N SER A 7 37.82 -21.25 -22.30
CA SER A 7 36.50 -20.77 -21.84
C SER A 7 36.21 -19.37 -22.39
N PRO A 8 34.95 -19.03 -22.73
CA PRO A 8 34.59 -17.67 -23.09
C PRO A 8 34.43 -16.83 -21.82
N ALA A 9 35.19 -15.74 -21.76
CA ALA A 9 35.08 -14.71 -20.73
C ALA A 9 33.68 -14.06 -20.77
N HIS A 10 33.01 -14.00 -19.63
CA HIS A 10 31.83 -13.16 -19.43
C HIS A 10 32.25 -11.69 -19.49
N SER A 11 31.89 -11.00 -20.58
CA SER A 11 31.93 -9.54 -20.63
C SER A 11 30.64 -9.00 -20.00
N HIS A 12 30.76 -8.41 -18.81
CA HIS A 12 29.70 -7.56 -18.26
C HIS A 12 29.56 -6.35 -19.17
N ARG A 13 28.45 -6.26 -19.91
CA ARG A 13 28.03 -5.01 -20.53
C ARG A 13 27.27 -4.20 -19.48
N PRO A 14 27.62 -2.93 -19.24
CA PRO A 14 26.80 -2.05 -18.42
C PRO A 14 25.46 -1.79 -19.12
N VAL A 15 24.36 -1.89 -18.36
CA VAL A 15 23.01 -1.55 -18.80
C VAL A 15 22.98 -0.07 -19.22
N HIS A 16 22.43 0.22 -20.40
CA HIS A 16 22.38 1.58 -20.94
C HIS A 16 21.33 2.42 -20.21
N VAL A 17 21.63 3.71 -20.04
CA VAL A 17 20.82 4.77 -19.39
C VAL A 17 19.35 4.83 -19.85
N ALA A 18 19.01 4.29 -21.02
CA ALA A 18 17.65 4.23 -21.53
C ALA A 18 16.76 3.19 -20.82
N ASP A 19 17.32 2.09 -20.31
CA ASP A 19 16.56 1.02 -19.65
C ASP A 19 16.13 1.42 -18.22
N MET A 20 16.93 2.26 -17.56
CA MET A 20 16.57 2.81 -16.24
C MET A 20 15.45 3.86 -16.32
N ALA A 21 15.29 4.55 -17.45
CA ALA A 21 14.20 5.51 -17.64
C ALA A 21 12.83 4.82 -17.74
N ALA A 22 12.77 3.57 -18.21
CA ALA A 22 11.55 2.77 -18.22
C ALA A 22 11.15 2.31 -16.81
N VAL A 23 12.13 1.93 -15.98
CA VAL A 23 11.90 1.60 -14.56
C VAL A 23 11.54 2.86 -13.75
N ALA A 24 12.17 4.00 -14.03
CA ALA A 24 11.85 5.29 -13.40
C ALA A 24 10.48 5.86 -13.86
N HIS A 25 10.01 5.51 -15.05
CA HIS A 25 8.63 5.80 -15.47
C HIS A 25 7.60 5.00 -14.69
N ILE A 26 7.93 3.77 -14.30
CA ILE A 26 7.11 2.92 -13.43
C ILE A 26 7.21 3.40 -11.96
N ALA A 27 8.35 3.95 -11.55
CA ALA A 27 8.57 4.60 -10.25
C ALA A 27 8.19 6.11 -10.20
N GLY A 28 7.59 6.67 -11.25
CA GLY A 28 6.94 7.99 -11.19
C GLY A 28 7.84 9.24 -11.19
N VAL A 29 9.08 9.18 -11.68
CA VAL A 29 10.03 10.33 -11.63
C VAL A 29 10.38 10.84 -13.04
N ALA A 30 9.40 11.39 -13.78
CA ALA A 30 9.64 12.38 -14.85
C ALA A 30 8.33 13.04 -15.32
N PRO A 31 8.32 14.35 -15.65
CA PRO A 31 7.12 15.03 -16.14
C PRO A 31 6.84 14.69 -17.62
N ALA A 32 5.57 14.44 -17.95
CA ALA A 32 5.12 14.28 -19.32
C ALA A 32 5.36 15.57 -20.13
N THR A 33 6.12 15.47 -21.21
CA THR A 33 6.30 16.56 -22.19
C THR A 33 5.01 16.80 -22.97
N LYS A 34 4.53 18.04 -22.93
CA LYS A 34 3.31 18.52 -23.61
C LYS A 34 3.42 18.37 -25.13
N THR A 35 2.47 17.69 -25.76
CA THR A 35 2.07 17.96 -27.14
C THR A 35 0.75 18.73 -27.12
N GLY A 36 0.75 19.86 -27.81
CA GLY A 36 -0.32 20.85 -27.76
C GLY A 36 -1.58 20.42 -28.50
N PHE A 37 -2.72 20.65 -27.87
CA PHE A 37 -4.00 20.71 -28.55
C PHE A 37 -4.75 21.96 -28.07
N ARG A 38 -4.98 22.91 -28.98
CA ARG A 38 -5.86 24.06 -28.80
C ARG A 38 -7.23 23.70 -29.35
N PRO A 39 -8.32 23.91 -28.60
CA PRO A 39 -9.63 24.16 -29.20
C PRO A 39 -9.98 25.65 -29.09
N ALA A 40 -10.75 26.07 -30.09
CA ALA A 40 -11.05 27.43 -30.45
C ALA A 40 -11.96 28.15 -29.43
N ALA A 41 -11.80 29.47 -29.42
CA ALA A 41 -12.63 30.42 -28.71
C ALA A 41 -14.07 30.42 -29.24
N THR A 42 -15.04 30.47 -28.35
CA THR A 42 -16.26 31.27 -28.53
C THR A 42 -16.64 31.88 -27.19
N ARG A 43 -16.74 33.21 -27.17
CA ARG A 43 -17.22 34.03 -26.06
C ARG A 43 -18.33 34.91 -26.60
N ALA A 44 -19.49 34.88 -25.95
CA ALA A 44 -20.44 35.98 -25.78
C ALA A 44 -21.60 35.41 -24.94
N ASP A 45 -21.60 35.66 -23.63
CA ASP A 45 -22.23 36.81 -22.97
C ASP A 45 -23.74 36.66 -22.79
N ARG A 46 -24.16 36.56 -21.53
CA ARG A 46 -25.31 37.31 -21.00
C ARG A 46 -25.24 37.42 -19.47
N ARG A 47 -25.12 38.67 -19.02
CA ARG A 47 -25.39 39.14 -17.65
C ARG A 47 -26.89 39.01 -17.32
N ALA A 48 -27.25 38.69 -16.08
CA ALA A 48 -27.97 39.59 -15.16
C ALA A 48 -28.39 38.93 -13.82
N SER A 49 -27.99 39.61 -12.73
CA SER A 49 -28.61 39.86 -11.41
C SER A 49 -29.63 38.90 -10.73
N VAL A 50 -29.23 38.44 -9.54
CA VAL A 50 -29.83 38.59 -8.18
C VAL A 50 -31.35 38.87 -8.06
N SER A 51 -32.07 38.00 -7.31
CA SER A 51 -32.99 38.43 -6.23
C SER A 51 -33.33 37.28 -5.26
N ARG A 52 -33.57 37.65 -3.99
CA ARG A 52 -33.92 36.83 -2.81
C ARG A 52 -35.42 36.50 -2.77
N GLY A 53 -35.80 35.39 -2.13
CA GLY A 53 -37.05 35.30 -1.36
C GLY A 53 -37.65 33.89 -1.23
N PRO A 54 -38.26 33.51 -0.08
CA PRO A 54 -38.36 32.11 0.38
C PRO A 54 -39.78 31.51 0.36
N SER A 55 -39.90 30.18 0.42
CA SER A 55 -40.74 29.44 1.38
C SER A 55 -40.94 27.95 1.06
N SER A 56 -41.09 27.19 2.15
CA SER A 56 -41.56 25.82 2.37
C SER A 56 -42.56 25.21 1.37
N THR A 57 -42.55 23.88 1.20
CA THR A 57 -43.48 22.93 1.87
C THR A 57 -43.22 21.47 1.43
N ILE A 58 -43.47 20.58 2.39
CA ILE A 58 -43.46 19.10 2.41
C ILE A 58 -44.40 18.45 1.38
N ALA A 59 -44.02 17.30 0.83
CA ALA A 59 -44.95 16.20 0.51
C ALA A 59 -44.22 14.85 0.38
N ARG A 60 -44.80 13.80 0.99
CA ARG A 60 -44.39 12.38 0.99
C ARG A 60 -45.25 11.57 0.01
N CYS A 61 -44.85 10.30 -0.19
CA CYS A 61 -45.64 9.12 -0.62
C CYS A 61 -45.96 9.04 -2.11
N ALA A 62 -46.07 7.89 -2.79
CA ALA A 62 -45.90 6.45 -2.55
C ALA A 62 -45.81 5.78 -3.95
N ALA A 63 -45.00 4.74 -4.15
CA ALA A 63 -45.41 3.36 -4.48
C ALA A 63 -46.76 3.18 -5.20
N ASN A 64 -46.71 2.53 -6.38
CA ASN A 64 -47.59 1.43 -6.79
C ASN A 64 -47.05 0.74 -8.06
N ASP A 65 -47.03 -0.58 -7.99
CA ASP A 65 -46.88 -1.55 -9.08
C ASP A 65 -48.22 -1.72 -9.84
N ASP A 66 -48.15 -2.08 -11.13
CA ASP A 66 -48.73 -3.31 -11.72
C ASP A 66 -49.01 -3.21 -13.24
N ASP A 67 -48.52 -4.26 -13.91
CA ASP A 67 -49.04 -5.02 -15.07
C ASP A 67 -49.17 -4.45 -16.50
N ALA A 68 -48.22 -4.92 -17.33
CA ALA A 68 -48.37 -5.74 -18.54
C ALA A 68 -49.59 -5.56 -19.49
N LEU A 69 -49.30 -5.24 -20.77
CA LEU A 69 -49.54 -6.12 -21.94
C LEU A 69 -48.98 -5.54 -23.26
N GLU A 70 -48.14 -6.36 -23.89
CA GLU A 70 -47.85 -6.61 -25.31
C GLU A 70 -47.79 -5.51 -26.41
N SER A 71 -46.56 -5.39 -26.93
CA SER A 71 -46.09 -5.42 -28.33
C SER A 71 -46.76 -4.56 -29.41
N VAL A 72 -46.00 -3.59 -29.95
CA VAL A 72 -45.68 -3.48 -31.39
C VAL A 72 -44.28 -2.87 -31.54
N ALA A 73 -43.45 -3.53 -32.34
CA ALA A 73 -42.10 -3.13 -32.69
C ALA A 73 -42.08 -1.87 -33.57
N THR A 74 -41.26 -0.88 -33.20
CA THR A 74 -40.55 -0.04 -34.17
C THR A 74 -39.18 0.34 -33.62
N ASP A 75 -38.20 -0.05 -34.40
CA ASP A 75 -36.76 0.11 -34.27
C ASP A 75 -36.35 1.61 -34.24
N ARG A 76 -35.60 2.01 -33.21
CA ARG A 76 -34.67 3.16 -33.18
C ARG A 76 -33.89 3.18 -31.86
N SER A 77 -32.93 2.27 -31.75
CA SER A 77 -31.91 2.28 -30.71
C SER A 77 -30.98 3.48 -30.90
N MET A 78 -31.02 4.45 -29.98
CA MET A 78 -29.92 5.38 -29.72
C MET A 78 -28.78 4.60 -29.07
N ASN A 79 -27.74 4.31 -29.86
CA ASN A 79 -26.49 3.73 -29.38
C ASN A 79 -25.34 4.64 -29.85
N SER A 80 -24.82 5.47 -28.95
CA SER A 80 -23.54 6.17 -29.06
C SER A 80 -23.13 6.54 -27.62
N SER A 81 -22.02 6.13 -27.03
CA SER A 81 -20.81 5.48 -27.51
C SER A 81 -20.19 4.74 -26.31
N ARG A 82 -20.49 3.45 -26.18
CA ARG A 82 -19.78 2.47 -25.33
C ARG A 82 -19.20 1.41 -26.25
N ARG A 83 -18.12 1.72 -26.96
CA ARG A 83 -17.32 0.77 -27.74
C ARG A 83 -16.08 1.50 -28.24
N GLY A 84 -14.96 1.21 -27.60
CA GLY A 84 -13.67 1.75 -28.01
C GLY A 84 -12.58 1.54 -26.98
N PHE A 85 -12.49 0.38 -26.33
CA PHE A 85 -11.28 -0.01 -25.56
C PHE A 85 -11.10 -1.54 -25.37
N LEU A 86 -11.91 -2.40 -26.01
CA LEU A 86 -11.87 -3.87 -25.79
C LEU A 86 -11.85 -4.70 -27.09
N SER A 87 -11.16 -4.26 -28.14
CA SER A 87 -11.11 -5.02 -29.41
C SER A 87 -9.72 -5.08 -30.07
N ALA A 88 -8.69 -5.42 -29.30
CA ALA A 88 -7.40 -5.84 -29.87
C ALA A 88 -6.84 -7.11 -29.21
N ALA A 89 -7.72 -7.98 -28.69
CA ALA A 89 -7.34 -9.31 -28.24
C ALA A 89 -8.45 -10.31 -28.58
N ALA A 90 -8.06 -11.40 -29.25
CA ALA A 90 -8.82 -12.61 -29.54
C ALA A 90 -9.93 -12.54 -30.63
N SER A 91 -9.55 -12.82 -31.88
CA SER A 91 -10.40 -13.52 -32.85
C SER A 91 -9.52 -14.19 -33.91
N ILE A 92 -9.94 -15.39 -34.34
CA ILE A 92 -9.24 -16.45 -35.13
C ILE A 92 -8.54 -17.44 -34.16
N ALA A 93 -8.95 -18.70 -33.97
CA ALA A 93 -9.77 -19.60 -34.80
C ALA A 93 -10.59 -20.61 -33.96
N THR A 94 -11.68 -21.02 -34.59
CA THR A 94 -12.78 -21.87 -34.14
C THR A 94 -12.46 -23.38 -34.12
N ALA A 95 -13.24 -24.11 -33.34
CA ALA A 95 -13.28 -25.56 -33.19
C ALA A 95 -13.31 -26.39 -34.48
N ALA A 96 -12.55 -27.49 -34.50
CA ALA A 96 -12.96 -28.79 -35.04
C ALA A 96 -11.99 -29.91 -34.58
N LEU A 97 -12.57 -31.08 -34.28
CA LEU A 97 -11.98 -32.44 -34.20
C LEU A 97 -11.45 -32.95 -32.84
N SER A 98 -12.20 -33.93 -32.29
CA SER A 98 -11.66 -35.20 -31.78
C SER A 98 -12.07 -36.31 -32.79
N PRO A 99 -11.47 -37.52 -32.85
CA PRO A 99 -10.68 -38.19 -31.80
C PRO A 99 -9.37 -38.83 -32.29
N LEU A 100 -8.43 -39.09 -31.37
CA LEU A 100 -7.57 -40.31 -31.36
C LEU A 100 -6.71 -40.32 -30.08
N ALA A 101 -6.86 -41.39 -29.31
CA ALA A 101 -6.04 -41.70 -28.16
C ALA A 101 -4.61 -42.10 -28.58
N GLY A 102 -3.64 -41.82 -27.71
CA GLY A 102 -2.38 -42.56 -27.66
C GLY A 102 -1.14 -41.85 -28.17
N VAL A 103 -0.78 -40.72 -27.57
CA VAL A 103 0.62 -40.33 -27.38
C VAL A 103 0.67 -39.47 -26.11
N ALA A 104 1.48 -39.85 -25.13
CA ALA A 104 1.81 -38.96 -24.03
C ALA A 104 2.56 -37.77 -24.63
N PHE A 105 1.85 -36.68 -24.86
CA PHE A 105 2.48 -35.41 -25.20
C PHE A 105 3.23 -34.96 -23.96
N ASP A 106 4.54 -34.79 -24.11
CA ASP A 106 5.35 -33.97 -23.24
C ASP A 106 4.77 -32.56 -23.35
N TYR A 107 3.81 -32.23 -22.48
CA TYR A 107 3.25 -30.89 -22.43
C TYR A 107 4.40 -29.98 -22.01
N PRO A 108 4.81 -28.98 -22.82
CA PRO A 108 5.74 -27.99 -22.33
C PRO A 108 5.13 -27.40 -21.07
N ALA A 109 5.89 -27.43 -19.98
CA ALA A 109 5.41 -26.92 -18.72
C ALA A 109 4.96 -25.45 -18.90
N PRO A 110 3.87 -25.03 -18.25
CA PRO A 110 3.31 -23.69 -18.46
C PRO A 110 4.32 -22.62 -18.02
N ASP A 111 4.46 -21.56 -18.82
CA ASP A 111 5.29 -20.40 -18.45
C ASP A 111 4.67 -19.61 -17.28
N VAL A 112 5.44 -18.69 -16.68
CA VAL A 112 5.01 -17.88 -15.50
C VAL A 112 3.71 -17.14 -15.81
N VAL A 113 3.59 -16.60 -17.02
CA VAL A 113 2.40 -15.89 -17.49
C VAL A 113 1.19 -16.80 -17.46
N THR A 114 1.29 -18.00 -18.03
CA THR A 114 0.20 -18.97 -18.07
C THR A 114 -0.21 -19.39 -16.64
N LEU A 115 0.76 -19.62 -15.76
CA LEU A 115 0.48 -19.95 -14.35
C LEU A 115 -0.29 -18.83 -13.64
N GLN A 116 0.09 -17.56 -13.87
CA GLN A 116 -0.61 -16.42 -13.31
C GLN A 116 -2.00 -16.23 -13.94
N GLU A 117 -2.15 -16.38 -15.26
CA GLU A 117 -3.45 -16.29 -15.93
C GLU A 117 -4.43 -17.32 -15.37
N ASN A 118 -3.97 -18.54 -15.12
CA ASN A 118 -4.78 -19.58 -14.46
C ASN A 118 -5.19 -19.17 -13.04
N PHE A 119 -4.25 -18.64 -12.25
CA PHE A 119 -4.57 -18.10 -10.93
C PHE A 119 -5.64 -16.99 -11.00
N TRP A 120 -5.48 -16.03 -11.92
CA TRP A 120 -6.44 -14.93 -12.08
C TRP A 120 -7.80 -15.39 -12.59
N ALA A 121 -7.87 -16.51 -13.33
CA ALA A 121 -9.12 -17.13 -13.74
C ALA A 121 -9.86 -17.81 -12.56
N GLU A 122 -9.13 -18.27 -11.56
CA GLU A 122 -9.69 -18.84 -10.33
C GLU A 122 -10.06 -17.75 -9.31
N ALA A 123 -9.33 -16.64 -9.27
CA ALA A 123 -9.60 -15.46 -8.43
C ALA A 123 -10.73 -14.55 -8.97
N THR A 124 -11.83 -15.15 -9.46
CA THR A 124 -12.96 -14.44 -10.06
C THR A 124 -14.11 -14.22 -9.08
N ARG A 125 -14.99 -13.27 -9.41
CA ARG A 125 -16.24 -13.02 -8.65
C ARG A 125 -17.10 -14.27 -8.53
N ASP A 126 -17.16 -15.10 -9.56
CA ASP A 126 -18.05 -16.25 -9.60
C ASP A 126 -17.53 -17.38 -8.72
N ALA A 127 -16.20 -17.49 -8.55
CA ALA A 127 -15.56 -18.42 -7.63
C ALA A 127 -15.62 -17.94 -6.17
N HIS A 128 -15.37 -16.64 -5.94
CA HIS A 128 -15.29 -16.03 -4.60
C HIS A 128 -16.13 -14.74 -4.49
N PRO A 129 -17.47 -14.82 -4.53
CA PRO A 129 -18.33 -13.65 -4.51
C PRO A 129 -18.19 -12.82 -3.22
N GLU A 130 -17.87 -13.46 -2.10
CA GLU A 130 -17.67 -12.83 -0.80
C GLU A 130 -16.42 -11.94 -0.71
N ARG A 131 -15.38 -12.27 -1.48
CA ARG A 131 -14.11 -11.54 -1.57
C ARG A 131 -14.13 -10.45 -2.63
N TRP A 132 -15.17 -10.39 -3.45
CA TRP A 132 -15.18 -9.53 -4.63
C TRP A 132 -15.43 -8.06 -4.29
N TYR A 133 -14.46 -7.21 -4.63
CA TYR A 133 -14.58 -5.76 -4.54
C TYR A 133 -14.88 -5.13 -5.91
N PRO A 134 -16.07 -4.55 -6.14
CA PRO A 134 -16.52 -4.15 -7.48
C PRO A 134 -15.85 -2.88 -8.05
N TYR A 135 -15.17 -2.08 -7.22
CA TYR A 135 -14.54 -0.83 -7.64
C TYR A 135 -13.01 -0.94 -7.78
N TRP A 136 -12.49 -2.15 -7.96
CA TRP A 136 -11.05 -2.39 -8.13
C TRP A 136 -10.45 -1.61 -9.30
N TRP A 137 -11.24 -1.28 -10.33
CA TRP A 137 -10.80 -0.47 -11.46
C TRP A 137 -10.36 0.95 -11.09
N ALA A 138 -10.79 1.48 -9.94
CA ALA A 138 -10.40 2.80 -9.46
C ALA A 138 -8.90 2.83 -9.06
N LEU A 139 -8.37 1.71 -8.57
CA LEU A 139 -6.95 1.51 -8.30
C LEU A 139 -6.61 0.06 -8.66
N PRO A 140 -6.26 -0.22 -9.94
CA PRO A 140 -6.21 -1.58 -10.49
C PRO A 140 -4.93 -2.32 -10.07
N LEU A 141 -4.76 -2.51 -8.78
CA LEU A 141 -3.67 -3.28 -8.18
C LEU A 141 -4.14 -4.73 -7.98
N ALA A 142 -3.29 -5.68 -8.40
CA ALA A 142 -3.45 -7.10 -8.09
C ALA A 142 -3.65 -7.27 -6.57
N PRO A 143 -4.48 -8.21 -6.11
CA PRO A 143 -5.33 -9.16 -6.83
C PRO A 143 -6.64 -8.61 -7.43
N TYR A 144 -6.67 -7.32 -7.81
CA TYR A 144 -7.79 -6.65 -8.46
C TYR A 144 -9.08 -6.73 -7.63
N GLY A 145 -10.10 -7.40 -8.15
CA GLY A 145 -11.38 -7.59 -7.48
C GLY A 145 -11.35 -8.63 -6.37
N SER A 146 -10.49 -9.66 -6.45
CA SER A 146 -10.37 -10.66 -5.39
C SER A 146 -9.62 -10.07 -4.22
N LYS A 147 -10.29 -9.76 -3.11
CA LYS A 147 -9.67 -9.13 -1.94
C LYS A 147 -9.88 -10.00 -0.70
N ALA A 148 -9.20 -11.15 -0.68
CA ALA A 148 -9.13 -12.02 0.49
C ALA A 148 -8.61 -11.26 1.71
N THR A 149 -9.22 -11.49 2.87
CA THR A 149 -8.95 -10.77 4.11
C THR A 149 -8.44 -11.72 5.18
N ALA A 150 -7.27 -11.42 5.77
CA ALA A 150 -6.82 -12.06 7.01
C ALA A 150 -7.13 -11.15 8.20
N MET A 151 -7.79 -11.69 9.22
CA MET A 151 -8.12 -10.97 10.45
C MET A 151 -7.27 -11.49 11.61
N ASN A 152 -6.80 -10.59 12.47
CA ASN A 152 -6.12 -10.92 13.72
C ASN A 152 -6.66 -10.06 14.87
N GLU A 153 -6.88 -10.67 16.05
CA GLU A 153 -7.17 -9.96 17.29
C GLU A 153 -5.86 -9.70 18.03
N VAL A 154 -5.31 -8.50 17.84
CA VAL A 154 -4.01 -8.09 18.38
C VAL A 154 -4.06 -7.86 19.88
N VAL A 155 -5.14 -7.23 20.37
CA VAL A 155 -5.40 -7.07 21.80
C VAL A 155 -6.82 -7.56 22.07
N PRO A 156 -7.00 -8.61 22.90
CA PRO A 156 -8.30 -9.23 23.13
C PRO A 156 -9.39 -8.23 23.47
N GLY A 157 -10.46 -8.24 22.68
CA GLY A 157 -11.64 -7.38 22.85
C GLY A 157 -11.40 -5.90 22.62
N ARG A 158 -10.26 -5.49 22.03
CA ARG A 158 -9.88 -4.07 21.96
C ARG A 158 -9.24 -3.63 20.65
N VAL A 159 -8.35 -4.42 20.05
CA VAL A 159 -7.62 -4.05 18.83
C VAL A 159 -7.59 -5.22 17.86
N TRP A 160 -7.98 -4.97 16.61
CA TRP A 160 -8.01 -5.97 15.54
C TRP A 160 -7.35 -5.44 14.28
N THR A 161 -6.70 -6.30 13.50
CA THR A 161 -6.15 -5.96 12.19
C THR A 161 -6.82 -6.77 11.09
N PHE A 162 -6.93 -6.17 9.91
CA PHE A 162 -7.50 -6.77 8.72
C PHE A 162 -6.57 -6.47 7.55
N ASP A 163 -5.96 -7.52 7.02
CA ASP A 163 -4.96 -7.43 5.98
C ASP A 163 -5.54 -7.89 4.65
N GLN A 164 -5.25 -7.14 3.58
CA GLN A 164 -5.57 -7.51 2.21
C GLN A 164 -4.34 -7.31 1.31
N LEU A 165 -4.15 -8.17 0.31
CA LEU A 165 -3.06 -7.98 -0.64
C LEU A 165 -3.32 -6.81 -1.59
N GLN A 166 -2.26 -6.09 -1.91
CA GLN A 166 -2.17 -5.11 -3.00
C GLN A 166 -0.79 -5.21 -3.66
N GLY A 167 -0.74 -5.10 -4.97
CA GLY A 167 0.52 -5.23 -5.70
C GLY A 167 0.44 -4.88 -7.18
N LEU A 168 1.63 -4.72 -7.77
CA LEU A 168 1.86 -4.57 -9.20
C LEU A 168 3.03 -5.48 -9.59
N LEU A 169 3.09 -5.95 -10.84
CA LEU A 169 4.21 -6.76 -11.36
C LEU A 169 4.50 -8.02 -10.51
N ASP A 170 3.44 -8.68 -10.02
CA ASP A 170 3.53 -9.87 -9.15
C ASP A 170 4.27 -9.65 -7.82
N VAL A 171 4.34 -8.38 -7.37
CA VAL A 171 4.87 -8.00 -6.07
C VAL A 171 3.68 -7.62 -5.20
N LEU A 172 3.11 -8.63 -4.54
CA LEU A 172 1.93 -8.48 -3.69
C LEU A 172 2.35 -8.41 -2.22
N VAL A 173 2.05 -7.30 -1.57
CA VAL A 173 2.25 -7.09 -0.13
C VAL A 173 0.91 -6.77 0.53
N ASN A 174 0.79 -7.04 1.82
CA ASN A 174 -0.42 -6.71 2.58
C ASN A 174 -0.52 -5.21 2.80
N VAL A 175 -1.72 -4.65 2.66
CA VAL A 175 -2.13 -3.37 3.26
C VAL A 175 -3.02 -3.70 4.46
N ARG A 176 -2.77 -3.01 5.59
CA ARG A 176 -3.43 -3.29 6.85
C ARG A 176 -4.40 -2.18 7.28
N MET A 177 -5.63 -2.59 7.57
CA MET A 177 -6.59 -1.82 8.35
C MET A 177 -6.49 -2.22 9.82
N THR A 178 -6.60 -1.26 10.73
CA THR A 178 -6.70 -1.55 12.19
C THR A 178 -7.99 -0.98 12.75
N VAL A 179 -8.65 -1.75 13.61
CA VAL A 179 -9.88 -1.39 14.30
C VAL A 179 -9.61 -1.33 15.80
N VAL A 180 -10.00 -0.25 16.44
CA VAL A 180 -9.87 -0.02 17.88
C VAL A 180 -11.26 0.20 18.48
N ALA A 181 -11.58 -0.49 19.57
CA ALA A 181 -12.78 -0.22 20.35
C ALA A 181 -12.55 0.97 21.28
N LEU A 182 -13.43 1.97 21.21
CA LEU A 182 -13.38 3.17 22.05
C LEU A 182 -14.06 2.93 23.41
N GLU A 183 -13.56 3.56 24.46
CA GLU A 183 -14.07 3.43 25.83
C GLU A 183 -15.53 3.89 25.94
N ASN A 184 -15.87 4.98 25.24
CA ASN A 184 -17.23 5.53 25.17
C ASN A 184 -18.10 4.86 24.08
N GLY A 185 -17.76 3.63 23.71
CA GLY A 185 -18.43 2.82 22.71
C GLY A 185 -18.16 3.25 21.26
N GLY A 186 -18.47 2.35 20.34
CA GLY A 186 -18.16 2.47 18.92
C GLY A 186 -16.72 2.10 18.57
N LEU A 187 -16.42 2.16 17.29
CA LEU A 187 -15.13 1.77 16.73
C LEU A 187 -14.43 2.93 16.04
N TRP A 188 -13.11 2.94 16.15
CA TRP A 188 -12.18 3.80 15.41
C TRP A 188 -11.39 2.93 14.44
N VAL A 189 -11.33 3.32 13.16
CA VAL A 189 -10.74 2.53 12.07
C VAL A 189 -9.59 3.31 11.43
N HIS A 190 -8.39 2.74 11.45
CA HIS A 190 -7.20 3.25 10.77
C HIS A 190 -7.02 2.60 9.39
N ASN A 191 -6.72 3.40 8.37
CA ASN A 191 -6.35 2.98 7.01
C ASN A 191 -7.25 1.86 6.47
N PRO A 192 -8.54 2.13 6.19
CA PRO A 192 -9.49 1.11 5.78
C PRO A 192 -9.02 0.39 4.50
N VAL A 193 -9.26 -0.93 4.45
CA VAL A 193 -9.07 -1.77 3.26
C VAL A 193 -10.41 -2.00 2.54
N ALA A 194 -10.42 -2.78 1.45
CA ALA A 194 -11.62 -2.94 0.64
C ALA A 194 -12.77 -3.58 1.45
N PRO A 195 -13.95 -2.95 1.54
CA PRO A 195 -15.08 -3.44 2.33
C PRO A 195 -15.84 -4.56 1.60
N THR A 196 -15.15 -5.70 1.37
CA THR A 196 -15.73 -6.94 0.83
C THR A 196 -16.78 -7.51 1.79
N GLN A 197 -17.60 -8.45 1.31
CA GLN A 197 -18.57 -9.10 2.18
C GLN A 197 -17.85 -9.93 3.26
N GLU A 198 -16.79 -10.64 2.90
CA GLU A 198 -15.93 -11.40 3.82
C GLU A 198 -15.42 -10.54 4.99
N LEU A 199 -14.85 -9.36 4.70
CA LEU A 199 -14.38 -8.45 5.74
C LEU A 199 -15.52 -7.93 6.61
N MET A 200 -16.65 -7.57 6.00
CA MET A 200 -17.81 -7.05 6.73
C MET A 200 -18.42 -8.10 7.67
N ASP A 201 -18.41 -9.37 7.26
CA ASP A 201 -18.86 -10.49 8.09
C ASP A 201 -17.94 -10.71 9.30
N MET A 202 -16.61 -10.59 9.11
CA MET A 202 -15.63 -10.62 10.21
C MET A 202 -15.79 -9.43 11.17
N LEU A 203 -16.13 -8.25 10.65
CA LEU A 203 -16.30 -7.02 11.43
C LEU A 203 -17.66 -6.96 12.17
N ALA A 204 -18.69 -7.61 11.64
CA ALA A 204 -20.05 -7.62 12.19
C ALA A 204 -20.14 -7.98 13.69
N PRO A 205 -19.51 -9.06 14.20
CA PRO A 205 -19.55 -9.37 15.63
C PRO A 205 -18.86 -8.32 16.50
N ILE A 206 -17.79 -7.67 16.01
CA ILE A 206 -17.10 -6.59 16.72
C ILE A 206 -18.01 -5.38 16.81
N VAL A 207 -18.68 -5.00 15.71
CA VAL A 207 -19.67 -3.91 15.67
C VAL A 207 -20.85 -4.20 16.59
N ALA A 208 -21.36 -5.43 16.61
CA ALA A 208 -22.48 -5.82 17.47
C ALA A 208 -22.14 -5.67 18.97
N LYS A 209 -20.89 -5.99 19.34
CA LYS A 209 -20.43 -5.91 20.74
C LYS A 209 -20.06 -4.50 21.18
N HIS A 210 -19.32 -3.77 20.34
CA HIS A 210 -18.71 -2.50 20.74
C HIS A 210 -19.50 -1.28 20.25
N GLY A 211 -20.39 -1.43 19.27
CA GLY A 211 -21.13 -0.36 18.62
C GLY A 211 -20.59 -0.05 17.22
N PRO A 212 -21.25 0.88 16.49
CA PRO A 212 -20.90 1.19 15.11
C PRO A 212 -19.52 1.86 14.99
N VAL A 213 -18.93 1.81 13.80
CA VAL A 213 -17.78 2.65 13.47
C VAL A 213 -18.18 4.12 13.59
N LYS A 214 -17.49 4.87 14.44
CA LYS A 214 -17.66 6.31 14.65
C LYS A 214 -16.67 7.12 13.81
N HIS A 215 -15.45 6.60 13.63
CA HIS A 215 -14.36 7.33 12.99
C HIS A 215 -13.58 6.43 12.04
N ILE A 216 -13.41 6.89 10.81
CA ILE A 216 -12.53 6.31 9.80
C ILE A 216 -11.39 7.31 9.59
N VAL A 217 -10.16 6.91 9.85
CA VAL A 217 -8.99 7.78 9.88
C VAL A 217 -7.94 7.23 8.95
N VAL A 218 -7.46 8.07 8.03
CA VAL A 218 -6.37 7.77 7.13
C VAL A 218 -5.10 8.43 7.67
N GLY A 219 -4.06 7.64 7.93
CA GLY A 219 -2.78 8.09 8.46
C GLY A 219 -1.78 8.53 7.39
N SER A 220 -1.95 8.07 6.15
CA SER A 220 -0.98 8.26 5.05
C SER A 220 -1.55 9.06 3.87
N ALA A 221 -0.68 9.79 3.18
CA ALA A 221 -1.03 10.42 1.90
C ALA A 221 -1.07 9.42 0.74
N ALA A 222 -0.49 8.23 0.89
CA ALA A 222 -0.39 7.23 -0.15
C ALA A 222 -1.77 6.64 -0.52
N ILE A 223 -2.01 6.44 -1.82
CA ILE A 223 -3.34 6.17 -2.38
C ILE A 223 -3.89 4.81 -1.95
N GLU A 224 -3.03 3.83 -1.79
CA GLU A 224 -3.29 2.46 -1.34
C GLU A 224 -3.93 2.40 0.06
N HIS A 225 -3.66 3.38 0.93
CA HIS A 225 -4.22 3.47 2.28
C HIS A 225 -5.48 4.35 2.37
N LYS A 226 -5.79 5.12 1.33
CA LYS A 226 -6.88 6.12 1.35
C LYS A 226 -8.03 5.80 0.41
N ILE A 227 -7.78 5.04 -0.66
CA ILE A 227 -8.74 4.77 -1.74
C ILE A 227 -10.04 4.13 -1.24
N TYR A 228 -9.97 3.34 -0.17
CA TYR A 228 -11.12 2.65 0.40
C TYR A 228 -11.88 3.45 1.45
N SER A 229 -11.39 4.63 1.85
CA SER A 229 -12.04 5.45 2.88
C SER A 229 -13.49 5.82 2.53
N GLY A 230 -13.76 6.21 1.29
CA GLY A 230 -15.11 6.48 0.80
C GLY A 230 -15.99 5.22 0.75
N PRO A 231 -15.60 4.17 0.00
CA PRO A 231 -16.30 2.90 -0.04
C PRO A 231 -16.60 2.31 1.35
N PHE A 232 -15.65 2.35 2.28
CA PHE A 232 -15.83 1.87 3.65
C PHE A 232 -16.83 2.74 4.41
N SER A 233 -16.79 4.06 4.25
CA SER A 233 -17.77 4.98 4.85
C SER A 233 -19.21 4.72 4.37
N LYS A 234 -19.42 4.13 3.19
CA LYS A 234 -20.77 3.72 2.75
C LYS A 234 -21.37 2.63 3.63
N LYS A 235 -20.54 1.74 4.18
CA LYS A 235 -20.99 0.67 5.09
C LYS A 235 -21.32 1.24 6.48
N PHE A 236 -20.72 2.37 6.84
CA PHE A 236 -20.93 3.07 8.11
C PHE A 236 -21.25 4.56 7.87
N PRO A 237 -22.44 4.90 7.33
CA PRO A 237 -22.75 6.25 6.86
C PRO A 237 -22.82 7.31 7.99
N ALA A 238 -22.84 6.88 9.25
CA ALA A 238 -22.77 7.76 10.41
C ALA A 238 -21.33 8.11 10.83
N ALA A 239 -20.33 7.39 10.33
CA ALA A 239 -18.93 7.61 10.70
C ALA A 239 -18.39 8.91 10.10
N ASP A 240 -17.59 9.64 10.86
CA ASP A 240 -16.76 10.72 10.33
C ASP A 240 -15.53 10.14 9.65
N VAL A 241 -15.15 10.71 8.50
CA VAL A 241 -13.91 10.36 7.79
C VAL A 241 -12.88 11.48 7.99
N TRP A 242 -11.67 11.10 8.36
CA TRP A 242 -10.54 11.99 8.59
C TRP A 242 -9.38 11.62 7.68
N VAL A 243 -8.83 12.59 6.97
CA VAL A 243 -7.72 12.42 6.05
C VAL A 243 -6.60 13.41 6.35
N PRO A 244 -5.34 13.14 5.99
CA PRO A 244 -4.26 14.10 6.18
C PRO A 244 -4.57 15.43 5.48
N GLN A 245 -4.06 16.55 6.00
CA GLN A 245 -4.22 17.87 5.35
C GLN A 245 -3.63 17.88 3.94
N LYS A 246 -2.48 17.23 3.79
CA LYS A 246 -1.75 17.08 2.53
C LYS A 246 -2.10 15.73 1.91
N ASN A 247 -3.24 15.67 1.22
CA ASN A 247 -3.82 14.42 0.72
C ASN A 247 -3.79 14.27 -0.80
N TRP A 248 -2.76 14.80 -1.47
CA TRP A 248 -2.58 14.67 -2.91
C TRP A 248 -2.66 13.20 -3.38
N THR A 249 -2.98 13.00 -4.65
CA THR A 249 -3.11 11.67 -5.25
C THR A 249 -1.95 11.44 -6.22
N PHE A 250 -1.29 10.28 -6.17
CA PHE A 250 -0.33 9.93 -7.22
C PHE A 250 -1.09 9.28 -8.41
N PRO A 251 -0.80 9.62 -9.68
CA PRO A 251 0.19 10.59 -10.17
C PRO A 251 -0.34 12.03 -10.36
N VAL A 252 -1.60 12.31 -9.98
CA VAL A 252 -2.27 13.61 -10.20
C VAL A 252 -2.70 14.28 -8.90
N ASP A 253 -2.25 15.51 -8.66
CA ASP A 253 -2.60 16.29 -7.47
C ASP A 253 -4.06 16.77 -7.50
N VAL A 254 -4.99 15.85 -7.20
CA VAL A 254 -6.41 16.10 -7.04
C VAL A 254 -6.83 15.79 -5.59
N PRO A 255 -7.72 16.60 -4.99
CA PRO A 255 -8.31 16.29 -3.70
C PRO A 255 -8.93 14.91 -3.69
N ILE A 256 -8.74 14.17 -2.61
CA ILE A 256 -9.16 12.77 -2.55
C ILE A 256 -10.67 12.58 -2.74
N ASP A 257 -11.49 13.55 -2.34
CA ASP A 257 -12.95 13.54 -2.52
C ASP A 257 -13.40 13.76 -3.97
N THR A 258 -12.49 14.17 -4.84
CA THR A 258 -12.71 14.21 -6.30
C THR A 258 -12.39 12.87 -6.96
N TYR A 259 -11.53 12.05 -6.35
CA TYR A 259 -11.05 10.78 -6.92
C TYR A 259 -11.74 9.56 -6.31
N VAL A 260 -11.94 9.56 -4.99
CA VAL A 260 -12.70 8.55 -4.25
C VAL A 260 -14.15 9.01 -4.20
N PRO A 261 -15.06 8.40 -4.98
CA PRO A 261 -16.45 8.79 -4.91
C PRO A 261 -17.02 8.41 -3.54
N TYR A 262 -17.86 9.31 -3.03
CA TYR A 262 -18.95 8.98 -2.12
C TYR A 262 -18.58 8.93 -0.62
N TYR A 263 -18.71 10.09 0.01
CA TYR A 263 -18.71 10.25 1.46
C TYR A 263 -20.12 10.67 1.91
N PRO A 264 -20.89 9.78 2.58
CA PRO A 264 -22.30 10.05 2.90
C PRO A 264 -22.56 11.31 3.74
N ARG A 265 -21.58 11.74 4.55
CA ARG A 265 -21.65 12.95 5.39
C ARG A 265 -21.09 14.21 4.74
N GLY A 266 -20.73 14.14 3.44
CA GLY A 266 -19.99 15.21 2.75
C GLY A 266 -18.48 14.97 2.78
N SER A 267 -17.70 15.95 2.30
CA SER A 267 -16.24 15.81 2.19
C SER A 267 -15.57 15.39 3.51
N PRO A 268 -14.48 14.60 3.45
CA PRO A 268 -13.72 14.22 4.63
C PRO A 268 -13.23 15.43 5.42
N LYS A 269 -13.11 15.25 6.74
CA LYS A 269 -12.47 16.21 7.63
C LYS A 269 -10.95 16.11 7.50
N TYR A 270 -10.25 17.21 7.74
CA TYR A 270 -8.81 17.20 7.83
C TYR A 270 -8.34 16.82 9.22
N LEU A 271 -7.42 15.87 9.29
CA LEU A 271 -6.74 15.47 10.52
C LEU A 271 -5.80 16.61 10.96
N PRO A 272 -5.89 17.10 12.21
CA PRO A 272 -4.88 17.98 12.78
C PRO A 272 -3.49 17.34 12.75
N LEU A 273 -2.42 18.13 12.66
CA LEU A 273 -1.05 17.57 12.62
C LEU A 273 -0.65 16.88 13.93
N ASP A 274 -1.30 17.23 15.03
CA ASP A 274 -1.12 16.59 16.31
C ASP A 274 -2.39 16.70 17.17
N SER A 275 -2.50 15.87 18.20
CA SER A 275 -3.66 15.87 19.11
C SER A 275 -3.44 16.67 20.41
N THR A 276 -2.26 17.24 20.63
CA THR A 276 -1.80 17.74 21.94
C THR A 276 -1.61 19.25 22.02
N SER A 277 -1.45 19.93 20.88
CA SER A 277 -1.18 21.36 20.77
C SER A 277 -2.42 22.23 21.03
N GLY A 278 -3.60 21.62 21.08
CA GLY A 278 -4.89 22.32 21.16
C GLY A 278 -5.32 22.96 19.83
N ILE A 279 -4.55 22.80 18.75
CA ILE A 279 -4.88 23.32 17.42
C ILE A 279 -5.68 22.26 16.65
N GLY A 280 -7.00 22.42 16.67
CA GLY A 280 -7.91 21.42 16.13
C GLY A 280 -8.17 20.30 17.14
N ALA A 281 -9.43 19.92 17.31
CA ALA A 281 -9.81 18.86 18.23
C ALA A 281 -10.28 17.63 17.44
N VAL A 282 -9.85 16.46 17.89
CA VAL A 282 -10.36 15.18 17.41
C VAL A 282 -11.22 14.54 18.51
N PRO A 283 -12.33 13.87 18.18
CA PRO A 283 -13.26 13.31 19.19
C PRO A 283 -12.67 12.20 20.08
N TRP A 284 -11.51 11.66 19.72
CA TRP A 284 -10.86 10.53 20.42
C TRP A 284 -9.58 10.93 21.16
N ALA A 285 -9.25 12.23 21.24
CA ALA A 285 -7.95 12.71 21.73
C ALA A 285 -7.60 12.24 23.16
N ASP A 286 -8.61 11.96 23.99
CA ASP A 286 -8.41 11.46 25.34
C ASP A 286 -7.84 10.03 25.34
N GLU A 287 -8.22 9.20 24.36
CA GLU A 287 -7.90 7.77 24.27
C GLU A 287 -6.75 7.48 23.28
N ILE A 288 -6.71 8.22 22.17
CA ILE A 288 -5.74 8.04 21.08
C ILE A 288 -5.05 9.38 20.79
N GLU A 289 -3.74 9.44 21.05
CA GLU A 289 -2.90 10.59 20.67
C GLU A 289 -2.31 10.39 19.27
N HIS A 290 -1.94 11.48 18.59
CA HIS A 290 -1.30 11.37 17.29
C HIS A 290 -0.30 12.49 16.97
N TYR A 291 0.66 12.18 16.11
CA TYR A 291 1.63 13.12 15.52
C TYR A 291 1.86 12.79 14.05
N THR A 292 1.70 13.77 13.17
CA THR A 292 1.92 13.65 11.72
C THR A 292 3.35 14.03 11.36
N LEU A 293 4.02 13.13 10.62
CA LEU A 293 5.28 13.37 9.94
C LEU A 293 5.01 13.83 8.51
N GLU A 294 5.59 14.95 8.13
CA GLU A 294 5.55 15.48 6.76
C GLU A 294 6.98 15.63 6.23
N VAL A 295 7.39 14.73 5.35
CA VAL A 295 8.77 14.73 4.83
C VAL A 295 8.87 14.66 3.32
N GLY A 296 9.94 15.31 2.86
CA GLY A 296 10.29 15.43 1.45
C GLY A 296 9.41 16.44 0.71
N GLY A 297 10.03 17.24 -0.14
CA GLY A 297 9.34 18.13 -1.08
C GLY A 297 10.02 18.08 -2.46
N SER A 298 9.33 18.56 -3.48
CA SER A 298 9.94 18.80 -4.79
C SER A 298 10.52 20.20 -4.88
N SER A 299 11.76 20.31 -5.37
CA SER A 299 12.34 21.60 -5.73
C SER A 299 11.75 22.18 -7.03
N LEU A 300 10.92 21.42 -7.76
CA LEU A 300 10.20 21.88 -8.95
C LEU A 300 8.78 22.33 -8.58
N ARG A 301 8.57 23.65 -8.54
CA ARG A 301 7.25 24.32 -8.48
C ARG A 301 6.35 23.92 -7.29
N ASN A 302 6.90 23.54 -6.14
CA ASN A 302 6.15 23.01 -4.99
C ASN A 302 5.22 21.85 -5.34
N PHE A 303 5.51 21.10 -6.41
CA PHE A 303 4.73 19.93 -6.78
C PHE A 303 5.00 18.84 -5.74
N LYS A 304 3.98 18.40 -4.98
CA LYS A 304 4.15 17.36 -3.93
C LYS A 304 5.04 17.81 -2.76
N ASP A 305 4.65 18.90 -2.08
CA ASP A 305 5.23 19.27 -0.78
C ASP A 305 4.15 19.18 0.33
N PRO A 306 4.28 18.22 1.26
CA PRO A 306 5.23 17.10 1.30
C PRO A 306 4.88 15.97 0.32
N TRP A 307 5.85 15.15 -0.09
CA TRP A 307 5.58 13.94 -0.89
C TRP A 307 5.42 12.67 -0.03
N PHE A 308 5.84 12.69 1.23
CA PHE A 308 5.53 11.62 2.19
C PHE A 308 4.84 12.20 3.42
N VAL A 309 3.73 11.57 3.80
CA VAL A 309 2.97 11.88 5.00
C VAL A 309 2.62 10.58 5.69
N ASP A 310 2.94 10.48 6.97
CA ASP A 310 2.51 9.38 7.82
C ASP A 310 2.15 9.93 9.20
N THR A 311 1.10 9.40 9.82
CA THR A 311 0.64 9.82 11.14
C THR A 311 0.75 8.65 12.09
N ALA A 312 1.57 8.82 13.13
CA ALA A 312 1.60 7.87 14.23
C ALA A 312 0.41 8.12 15.15
N PHE A 313 -0.27 7.06 15.56
CA PHE A 313 -1.34 7.09 16.56
C PHE A 313 -0.94 6.22 17.74
N TYR A 314 -1.23 6.66 18.97
CA TYR A 314 -0.98 5.89 20.19
C TYR A 314 -2.27 5.69 20.95
N HIS A 315 -2.73 4.44 20.99
CA HIS A 315 -3.85 4.03 21.81
C HIS A 315 -3.35 3.69 23.22
N LYS A 316 -3.66 4.59 24.17
CA LYS A 316 -3.09 4.58 25.53
C LYS A 316 -3.39 3.30 26.29
N SER A 317 -4.68 2.90 26.31
CA SER A 317 -5.14 1.79 27.14
C SER A 317 -4.58 0.43 26.71
N SER A 318 -4.23 0.26 25.43
CA SER A 318 -3.61 -0.96 24.90
C SER A 318 -2.11 -0.84 24.67
N LYS A 319 -1.50 0.30 25.05
CA LYS A 319 -0.09 0.62 24.81
C LYS A 319 0.37 0.30 23.39
N THR A 320 -0.48 0.60 22.41
CA THR A 320 -0.25 0.21 21.00
C THR A 320 -0.07 1.46 20.15
N MET A 321 1.08 1.53 19.48
CA MET A 321 1.34 2.52 18.45
C MET A 321 0.92 1.98 17.07
N LEU A 322 0.24 2.79 16.28
CA LEU A 322 -0.08 2.51 14.88
C LEU A 322 0.70 3.50 14.01
N VAL A 323 1.31 2.98 12.95
CA VAL A 323 2.04 3.75 11.93
C VAL A 323 1.76 3.12 10.58
N THR A 324 1.90 3.88 9.49
CA THR A 324 1.66 3.32 8.15
C THR A 324 2.95 2.75 7.57
N ASP A 325 3.91 3.61 7.25
CA ASP A 325 5.05 3.27 6.40
C ASP A 325 6.41 3.65 7.00
N VAL A 326 6.44 4.30 8.16
CA VAL A 326 7.71 4.80 8.73
C VAL A 326 8.63 3.68 9.24
N VAL A 327 8.09 2.57 9.72
CA VAL A 327 8.88 1.42 10.20
C VAL A 327 8.28 0.12 9.71
N LEU A 328 9.15 -0.85 9.44
CA LEU A 328 8.78 -2.18 8.98
C LEU A 328 9.55 -3.25 9.76
N HIS A 329 8.95 -4.42 9.84
CA HIS A 329 9.61 -5.67 10.22
C HIS A 329 9.39 -6.68 9.10
N VAL A 330 10.35 -7.59 8.92
CA VAL A 330 10.30 -8.64 7.91
C VAL A 330 10.63 -9.97 8.58
N SER A 331 9.71 -10.91 8.51
CA SER A 331 9.87 -12.29 8.95
C SER A 331 10.26 -13.20 7.78
N GLN A 332 10.84 -14.35 8.13
CA GLN A 332 11.18 -15.40 7.17
C GLN A 332 9.93 -15.95 6.46
N ASP A 333 8.82 -16.06 7.19
CA ASP A 333 7.54 -16.53 6.65
C ASP A 333 6.72 -15.34 6.12
N PRO A 334 5.95 -15.54 5.04
CA PRO A 334 5.03 -14.52 4.55
C PRO A 334 3.93 -14.18 5.56
N VAL A 335 3.43 -12.95 5.46
CA VAL A 335 2.26 -12.49 6.22
C VAL A 335 1.03 -13.39 5.99
N PRO A 336 0.15 -13.58 7.00
CA PRO A 336 -0.96 -14.53 6.92
C PRO A 336 -1.88 -14.38 5.70
N VAL A 337 -2.14 -13.15 5.26
CA VAL A 337 -2.99 -12.93 4.08
C VAL A 337 -2.35 -13.46 2.79
N ALA A 338 -1.02 -13.48 2.70
CA ALA A 338 -0.28 -13.96 1.53
C ALA A 338 -0.28 -15.49 1.40
N VAL A 339 -0.79 -16.21 2.40
CA VAL A 339 -0.89 -17.68 2.36
C VAL A 339 -2.32 -18.19 2.18
N ILE A 340 -3.33 -17.31 2.11
CA ILE A 340 -4.72 -17.69 1.79
C ILE A 340 -4.78 -18.20 0.35
N GLU A 341 -4.15 -17.45 -0.56
CA GLU A 341 -3.99 -17.75 -1.99
C GLU A 341 -2.48 -17.67 -2.31
N PRO A 342 -1.72 -18.75 -2.05
CA PRO A 342 -0.25 -18.73 -2.03
C PRO A 342 0.39 -18.76 -3.42
N GLU A 343 -0.37 -18.96 -4.50
CA GLU A 343 0.12 -19.12 -5.87
C GLU A 343 1.08 -17.99 -6.30
N PRO A 344 0.80 -16.70 -6.04
CA PRO A 344 1.76 -15.62 -6.36
C PRO A 344 3.13 -15.83 -5.69
N LEU A 345 3.17 -16.33 -4.45
CA LEU A 345 4.44 -16.65 -3.78
C LEU A 345 5.14 -17.84 -4.46
N LEU A 346 4.39 -18.88 -4.83
CA LEU A 346 4.95 -20.09 -5.44
C LEU A 346 5.50 -19.83 -6.83
N VAL A 347 4.85 -18.93 -7.57
CA VAL A 347 5.30 -18.42 -8.87
C VAL A 347 6.54 -17.53 -8.68
N ARG A 348 6.49 -16.55 -7.78
CA ARG A 348 7.64 -15.66 -7.53
C ARG A 348 8.86 -16.40 -7.00
N GLY A 349 8.66 -17.46 -6.24
CA GLY A 349 9.72 -18.28 -5.65
C GLY A 349 10.57 -19.02 -6.69
N MET A 350 10.09 -19.18 -7.93
CA MET A 350 10.76 -19.93 -8.99
C MET A 350 12.16 -19.38 -9.33
N ASN A 351 13.07 -20.26 -9.76
CA ASN A 351 14.40 -19.87 -10.26
C ASN A 351 14.40 -19.61 -11.79
N GLY A 352 13.34 -20.02 -12.48
CA GLY A 352 13.11 -19.90 -13.92
C GLY A 352 11.63 -20.18 -14.25
N PRO A 353 11.17 -19.92 -15.49
CA PRO A 353 9.76 -19.96 -15.87
C PRO A 353 9.17 -21.38 -16.05
N ASP A 354 9.66 -22.37 -15.30
CA ASP A 354 9.56 -23.77 -15.70
C ASP A 354 8.38 -24.50 -15.04
N GLN A 355 8.13 -24.25 -13.75
CA GLN A 355 7.04 -24.87 -13.01
C GLN A 355 6.81 -24.17 -11.66
N MET A 356 5.54 -23.93 -11.31
CA MET A 356 5.16 -23.44 -9.98
C MET A 356 5.74 -24.34 -8.89
N LEU A 357 6.35 -23.72 -7.87
CA LEU A 357 6.91 -24.48 -6.76
C LEU A 357 5.81 -25.25 -5.99
N PRO A 358 6.12 -26.44 -5.44
CA PRO A 358 5.18 -27.13 -4.57
C PRO A 358 4.84 -26.25 -3.35
N ASN A 359 3.59 -26.28 -2.90
CA ASN A 359 3.13 -25.45 -1.79
C ASN A 359 3.70 -25.93 -0.43
N THR A 360 4.98 -25.64 -0.18
CA THR A 360 5.67 -25.87 1.09
C THR A 360 5.98 -24.55 1.79
N ARG A 361 6.28 -24.61 3.10
CA ARG A 361 6.70 -23.41 3.86
C ARG A 361 7.93 -22.76 3.22
N GLU A 362 8.89 -23.58 2.81
CA GLU A 362 10.14 -23.15 2.18
C GLU A 362 9.86 -22.45 0.85
N ALA A 363 8.98 -23.00 0.00
CA ALA A 363 8.60 -22.39 -1.27
C ALA A 363 7.93 -21.02 -1.08
N ARG A 364 6.98 -20.93 -0.14
CA ARG A 364 6.33 -19.66 0.20
C ARG A 364 7.32 -18.64 0.73
N SER A 365 8.27 -19.05 1.57
CA SER A 365 9.33 -18.19 2.09
C SER A 365 10.29 -17.69 1.00
N MET A 366 10.62 -18.53 0.01
CA MET A 366 11.42 -18.10 -1.15
C MET A 366 10.70 -17.06 -2.00
N GLY A 367 9.40 -17.27 -2.27
CA GLY A 367 8.56 -16.28 -2.94
C GLY A 367 8.48 -14.98 -2.17
N TRP A 368 8.25 -15.08 -0.86
CA TRP A 368 8.15 -13.94 0.03
C TRP A 368 9.42 -13.10 0.04
N GLY A 369 10.59 -13.73 0.19
CA GLY A 369 11.87 -13.01 0.17
C GLY A 369 12.08 -12.23 -1.12
N LYS A 370 11.80 -12.84 -2.27
CA LYS A 370 11.89 -12.17 -3.58
C LYS A 370 10.86 -11.05 -3.74
N THR A 371 9.66 -11.21 -3.20
CA THR A 371 8.62 -10.16 -3.16
C THR A 371 9.06 -8.98 -2.31
N VAL A 372 9.51 -9.21 -1.07
CA VAL A 372 9.94 -8.15 -0.14
C VAL A 372 11.15 -7.41 -0.66
N LEU A 373 12.16 -8.13 -1.16
CA LEU A 373 13.36 -7.49 -1.71
C LEU A 373 13.01 -6.58 -2.88
N PHE A 374 12.17 -7.04 -3.81
CA PHE A 374 11.77 -6.22 -4.94
C PHE A 374 10.91 -5.03 -4.50
N GLY A 375 9.98 -5.23 -3.57
CA GLY A 375 9.08 -4.19 -3.06
C GLY A 375 9.78 -3.09 -2.28
N LEU A 376 10.83 -3.41 -1.51
CA LEU A 376 11.53 -2.44 -0.67
C LEU A 376 12.74 -1.77 -1.33
N LEU A 377 13.47 -2.49 -2.18
CA LEU A 377 14.76 -2.04 -2.72
C LEU A 377 14.68 -1.59 -4.19
N PHE A 378 13.55 -1.81 -4.86
CA PHE A 378 13.32 -1.48 -6.27
C PHE A 378 14.46 -1.96 -7.17
N ASN A 379 14.44 -3.24 -7.55
CA ASN A 379 15.52 -3.92 -8.28
C ASN A 379 16.81 -4.12 -7.44
N PRO A 380 16.80 -5.05 -6.45
CA PRO A 380 17.99 -5.42 -5.69
C PRO A 380 19.10 -5.97 -6.59
N THR A 381 20.36 -5.92 -6.17
CA THR A 381 21.51 -6.36 -6.99
C THR A 381 21.45 -7.85 -7.34
N ALA A 382 20.64 -8.60 -6.60
CA ALA A 382 20.42 -10.02 -6.78
C ALA A 382 19.43 -10.38 -7.90
N VAL A 383 18.79 -9.41 -8.55
CA VAL A 383 17.87 -9.67 -9.66
C VAL A 383 18.30 -8.95 -10.94
N ASP A 384 18.40 -9.71 -12.02
CA ASP A 384 18.60 -9.21 -13.37
C ASP A 384 17.23 -9.17 -14.07
N VAL A 385 16.73 -7.96 -14.35
CA VAL A 385 15.43 -7.73 -15.00
C VAL A 385 15.63 -7.53 -16.50
N ARG A 386 15.19 -8.50 -17.30
CA ARG A 386 15.34 -8.48 -18.77
C ARG A 386 14.02 -8.15 -19.45
N ILE A 387 13.88 -6.89 -19.87
CA ILE A 387 12.70 -6.42 -20.60
C ILE A 387 12.89 -6.56 -22.11
N ASN A 388 12.02 -7.33 -22.77
CA ASN A 388 11.88 -7.31 -24.22
C ASN A 388 10.81 -6.26 -24.62
N PRO A 389 11.18 -5.18 -25.33
CA PRO A 389 10.23 -4.13 -25.74
C PRO A 389 9.07 -4.61 -26.62
N LEU A 390 9.20 -5.76 -27.28
CA LEU A 390 8.16 -6.35 -28.12
C LEU A 390 7.17 -7.23 -27.34
N SER A 391 7.49 -7.57 -26.09
CA SER A 391 6.68 -8.46 -25.24
C SER A 391 6.73 -7.99 -23.78
N VAL A 392 6.55 -6.68 -23.56
CA VAL A 392 6.76 -6.00 -22.28
C VAL A 392 6.01 -6.67 -21.13
N ASN A 393 4.73 -7.02 -21.33
CA ASN A 393 3.91 -7.68 -20.31
C ASN A 393 4.48 -9.05 -19.90
N LYS A 394 4.92 -9.84 -20.89
CA LYS A 394 5.54 -11.15 -20.66
C LYS A 394 6.89 -11.00 -19.96
N SER A 395 7.69 -10.01 -20.35
CA SER A 395 9.00 -9.76 -19.72
C SER A 395 8.90 -9.22 -18.30
N PHE A 396 7.82 -8.53 -17.94
CA PHE A 396 7.57 -8.13 -16.55
C PHE A 396 7.14 -9.27 -15.64
N LEU A 397 7.03 -10.50 -16.15
CA LEU A 397 6.69 -11.68 -15.37
C LEU A 397 7.80 -12.74 -15.48
N ASP A 398 8.25 -13.03 -16.72
CA ASP A 398 9.30 -14.01 -16.99
C ASP A 398 10.72 -13.45 -16.88
N GLY A 399 10.88 -12.13 -16.91
CA GLY A 399 12.17 -11.47 -17.08
C GLY A 399 13.00 -11.33 -15.80
N PHE A 400 12.63 -11.99 -14.71
CA PHE A 400 13.30 -11.87 -13.40
C PHE A 400 14.24 -13.05 -13.16
N TYR A 401 15.54 -12.80 -13.28
CA TYR A 401 16.57 -13.82 -13.04
C TYR A 401 17.26 -13.53 -11.71
N TRP A 402 17.04 -14.43 -10.74
CA TRP A 402 17.54 -14.25 -9.37
C TRP A 402 18.84 -15.02 -9.14
N GLU A 403 19.88 -14.30 -8.72
CA GLU A 403 21.15 -14.89 -8.28
C GLU A 403 21.05 -15.37 -6.82
N PRO A 404 21.72 -16.48 -6.42
CA PRO A 404 21.63 -17.03 -5.06
C PRO A 404 21.89 -16.04 -3.91
N LYS A 405 22.63 -14.95 -4.15
CA LYS A 405 22.90 -13.87 -3.19
C LYS A 405 21.64 -13.15 -2.69
N TRP A 406 20.48 -13.32 -3.35
CA TRP A 406 19.19 -12.82 -2.84
C TRP A 406 18.88 -13.35 -1.43
N LYS A 407 19.38 -14.53 -1.07
CA LYS A 407 19.19 -15.11 0.26
C LYS A 407 19.88 -14.29 1.34
N ASP A 408 21.08 -13.81 1.08
CA ASP A 408 21.83 -12.96 2.02
C ASP A 408 21.18 -11.58 2.13
N ALA A 409 20.69 -11.04 1.01
CA ALA A 409 19.90 -9.80 0.99
C ALA A 409 18.63 -9.93 1.82
N PHE A 410 17.88 -11.03 1.65
CA PHE A 410 16.67 -11.28 2.43
C PHE A 410 16.99 -11.49 3.91
N LYS A 411 18.05 -12.25 4.20
CA LYS A 411 18.55 -12.44 5.57
C LYS A 411 18.92 -11.12 6.24
N ASN A 412 19.54 -10.20 5.51
CA ASN A 412 19.88 -8.87 6.02
C ASN A 412 18.63 -8.10 6.47
N LEU A 413 17.48 -8.29 5.83
CA LEU A 413 16.21 -7.69 6.28
C LEU A 413 15.61 -8.46 7.47
N THR A 414 15.59 -9.79 7.43
CA THR A 414 14.99 -10.61 8.51
C THR A 414 15.79 -10.61 9.81
N ASP A 415 17.08 -10.33 9.76
CA ASP A 415 17.94 -10.21 10.95
C ASP A 415 17.68 -8.92 11.75
N LYS A 416 16.86 -7.99 11.22
CA LYS A 416 16.55 -6.72 11.87
C LYS A 416 15.21 -6.83 12.59
N ASP A 417 15.21 -6.51 13.89
CA ASP A 417 13.99 -6.42 14.68
C ASP A 417 12.99 -5.43 14.08
N MET A 418 13.48 -4.28 13.61
CA MET A 418 12.71 -3.26 12.91
C MET A 418 13.64 -2.29 12.19
N PHE A 419 13.18 -1.69 11.09
CA PHE A 419 13.95 -0.69 10.36
C PHE A 419 13.05 0.31 9.63
N VAL A 420 13.61 1.49 9.34
CA VAL A 420 12.99 2.45 8.42
C VAL A 420 13.15 1.93 6.99
N PRO A 421 12.08 1.86 6.18
CA PRO A 421 12.18 1.32 4.82
C PRO A 421 13.27 2.01 3.98
N PRO A 422 13.98 1.27 3.10
CA PRO A 422 15.08 1.80 2.29
C PRO A 422 14.72 3.07 1.50
N ILE A 423 13.51 3.13 0.94
CA ILE A 423 13.04 4.31 0.20
C ILE A 423 12.99 5.57 1.07
N LEU A 424 12.58 5.45 2.33
CA LEU A 424 12.54 6.59 3.26
C LEU A 424 13.94 6.95 3.73
N HIS A 425 14.76 5.94 4.05
CA HIS A 425 16.15 6.13 4.49
C HIS A 425 17.01 6.82 3.42
N THR A 426 16.81 6.50 2.13
CA THR A 426 17.59 7.07 1.04
C THR A 426 16.95 8.33 0.44
N LEU A 427 15.63 8.34 0.19
CA LEU A 427 14.99 9.41 -0.61
C LEU A 427 14.21 10.43 0.21
N ALA A 428 13.74 10.12 1.42
CA ALA A 428 12.89 11.05 2.18
C ALA A 428 13.63 11.69 3.37
N PHE A 429 14.04 10.88 4.34
CA PHE A 429 14.58 11.35 5.63
C PHE A 429 15.81 12.24 5.51
N PRO A 430 16.78 11.99 4.59
CA PRO A 430 17.96 12.83 4.47
C PRO A 430 17.66 14.31 4.18
N ARG A 431 16.48 14.64 3.66
CA ARG A 431 16.09 16.01 3.27
C ARG A 431 15.53 16.84 4.43
N ARG A 432 14.97 16.17 5.44
CA ARG A 432 14.26 16.79 6.57
C ARG A 432 14.58 16.08 7.90
N ARG A 433 15.89 15.85 8.14
CA ARG A 433 16.37 15.07 9.29
C ARG A 433 15.93 15.65 10.65
N ASP A 434 15.95 16.97 10.78
CA ASP A 434 15.54 17.64 12.03
C ASP A 434 14.02 17.53 12.27
N GLU A 435 13.21 17.58 11.20
CA GLU A 435 11.76 17.32 11.29
C GLU A 435 11.49 15.87 11.72
N VAL A 436 12.17 14.90 11.10
CA VAL A 436 12.05 13.48 11.45
C VAL A 436 12.44 13.26 12.90
N LYS A 437 13.59 13.81 13.36
CA LYS A 437 14.04 13.66 14.75
C LYS A 437 13.01 14.21 15.74
N ARG A 438 12.52 15.43 15.53
CA ARG A 438 11.52 16.07 16.42
C ARG A 438 10.21 15.29 16.48
N TRP A 439 9.73 14.81 15.33
CA TRP A 439 8.55 13.96 15.28
C TRP A 439 8.78 12.64 16.03
N ALA A 440 9.93 11.99 15.78
CA ALA A 440 10.28 10.73 16.43
C ALA A 440 10.43 10.87 17.95
N GLU A 441 10.99 11.99 18.45
CA GLU A 441 11.04 12.29 19.88
C GLU A 441 9.65 12.45 20.51
N SER A 442 8.70 13.04 19.76
CA SER A 442 7.32 13.20 20.22
C SER A 442 6.61 11.84 20.31
N VAL A 443 6.78 11.00 19.29
CA VAL A 443 6.22 9.64 19.23
C VAL A 443 6.87 8.71 20.25
N ALA A 444 8.20 8.77 20.38
CA ALA A 444 8.95 7.94 21.31
C ALA A 444 8.78 8.37 22.77
N ALA A 445 8.13 9.51 23.05
CA ALA A 445 7.75 9.91 24.41
C ALA A 445 6.53 9.13 24.95
N TRP A 446 5.82 8.39 24.11
CA TRP A 446 4.73 7.51 24.51
C TRP A 446 5.23 6.21 25.13
N ASP A 447 4.43 5.62 26.03
CA ASP A 447 4.70 4.32 26.67
C ASP A 447 4.02 3.18 25.92
N PHE A 448 4.43 2.93 24.68
CA PHE A 448 3.93 1.78 23.90
C PHE A 448 4.81 0.53 24.10
N GLU A 449 4.18 -0.64 24.00
CA GLU A 449 4.85 -1.95 24.02
C GLU A 449 4.70 -2.70 22.70
N ARG A 450 3.92 -2.12 21.76
CA ARG A 450 3.53 -2.75 20.51
C ARG A 450 3.42 -1.72 19.40
N ILE A 451 3.85 -2.10 18.20
CA ILE A 451 3.73 -1.30 16.98
C ILE A 451 2.93 -2.08 15.93
N ILE A 452 1.94 -1.46 15.31
CA ILE A 452 1.21 -2.02 14.16
C ILE A 452 1.56 -1.18 12.92
N PRO A 453 2.42 -1.69 12.02
CA PRO A 453 2.69 -1.03 10.73
C PRO A 453 1.58 -1.29 9.71
N GLY A 454 1.51 -0.46 8.67
CA GLY A 454 0.56 -0.57 7.55
C GLY A 454 0.88 -1.68 6.54
N HIS A 455 2.14 -2.15 6.53
CA HIS A 455 2.66 -3.16 5.63
C HIS A 455 3.52 -4.20 6.36
N LEU A 456 3.71 -5.35 5.70
CA LEU A 456 4.55 -6.47 6.13
C LEU A 456 4.16 -6.98 7.53
N ASP A 457 5.12 -7.49 8.28
CA ASP A 457 4.87 -8.13 9.56
C ASP A 457 4.33 -7.16 10.61
N GLY A 458 3.36 -7.62 11.38
CA GLY A 458 2.71 -6.85 12.42
C GLY A 458 1.62 -7.68 13.12
N PRO A 459 1.37 -7.45 14.41
CA PRO A 459 2.03 -6.49 15.30
C PRO A 459 3.50 -6.82 15.59
N ILE A 460 4.29 -5.81 15.93
CA ILE A 460 5.68 -5.90 16.36
C ILE A 460 5.72 -5.63 17.87
N ASP A 461 6.29 -6.54 18.65
CA ASP A 461 6.55 -6.33 20.08
C ASP A 461 7.80 -5.45 20.23
N ALA A 462 7.58 -4.15 20.34
CA ALA A 462 8.64 -3.14 20.34
C ALA A 462 8.33 -1.98 21.29
N THR A 463 9.40 -1.51 21.93
CA THR A 463 9.39 -0.42 22.91
C THR A 463 9.77 0.92 22.27
N PRO A 464 9.57 2.07 22.96
CA PRO A 464 9.96 3.38 22.45
C PRO A 464 11.47 3.48 22.20
N LYS A 465 12.27 2.77 22.99
CA LYS A 465 13.72 2.66 22.79
C LYS A 465 14.08 1.96 21.47
N GLN A 466 13.41 0.86 21.13
CA GLN A 466 13.68 0.13 19.88
C GLN A 466 13.25 0.97 18.67
N PHE A 467 12.10 1.65 18.75
CA PHE A 467 11.68 2.62 17.74
C PHE A 467 12.69 3.76 17.56
N ALA A 468 13.07 4.44 18.65
CA ALA A 468 14.05 5.52 18.62
C ALA A 468 15.38 5.06 18.01
N THR A 469 15.84 3.85 18.35
CA THR A 469 17.06 3.25 17.78
C THR A 469 16.95 3.04 16.27
N ALA A 470 15.82 2.56 15.76
CA ALA A 470 15.61 2.38 14.32
C ALA A 470 15.62 3.73 13.57
N ILE A 471 15.02 4.78 14.15
CA ILE A 471 15.06 6.13 13.60
C ILE A 471 16.49 6.72 13.65
N ASP A 472 17.20 6.56 14.77
CA ASP A 472 18.59 7.01 14.92
C ASP A 472 19.50 6.41 13.85
N VAL A 473 19.36 5.11 13.58
CA VAL A 473 20.08 4.44 12.48
C VAL A 473 19.78 5.11 11.14
N ALA A 474 18.51 5.41 10.85
CA ALA A 474 18.11 6.05 9.60
C ALA A 474 18.60 7.50 9.47
N LEU A 475 18.76 8.21 10.59
CA LEU A 475 19.22 9.60 10.61
C LEU A 475 20.75 9.73 10.56
N THR A 476 21.47 8.77 11.14
CA THR A 476 22.92 8.88 11.38
C THR A 476 23.80 8.01 10.48
N LYS A 477 23.28 6.87 9.99
CA LYS A 477 24.02 5.98 9.08
C LYS A 477 23.57 6.17 7.63
N SER A 478 24.45 5.88 6.68
CA SER A 478 24.05 5.79 5.27
C SER A 478 23.17 4.55 5.04
N SER A 479 22.29 4.62 4.04
CA SER A 479 21.47 3.46 3.65
C SER A 479 22.32 2.28 3.17
N ARG A 480 23.49 2.53 2.55
CA ARG A 480 24.44 1.48 2.16
C ARG A 480 25.03 0.74 3.35
N GLU A 481 25.35 1.43 4.45
CA GLU A 481 25.81 0.77 5.68
C GLU A 481 24.75 -0.15 6.29
N VAL A 482 23.46 0.10 6.03
CA VAL A 482 22.35 -0.66 6.61
C VAL A 482 21.85 -1.78 5.68
N PHE A 483 21.78 -1.51 4.38
CA PHE A 483 21.19 -2.39 3.38
C PHE A 483 22.21 -3.01 2.42
N GLY A 484 23.49 -2.65 2.50
CA GLY A 484 24.53 -3.18 1.64
C GLY A 484 24.43 -2.69 0.20
N GLU A 485 24.87 -3.50 -0.75
CA GLU A 485 24.87 -3.17 -2.19
C GLU A 485 23.47 -3.15 -2.80
N ASP A 486 22.47 -3.76 -2.15
CA ASP A 486 21.10 -3.77 -2.69
C ASP A 486 20.42 -2.40 -2.71
N ILE A 487 21.05 -1.38 -2.13
CA ILE A 487 20.58 0.01 -2.20
C ILE A 487 20.97 0.73 -3.50
N ASP A 488 21.82 0.13 -4.34
CA ASP A 488 22.39 0.75 -5.54
C ASP A 488 21.34 1.46 -6.42
N THR A 489 20.20 0.82 -6.66
CA THR A 489 19.14 1.41 -7.49
C THR A 489 18.54 2.66 -6.85
N LEU A 490 18.28 2.64 -5.54
CA LEU A 490 17.76 3.80 -4.81
C LEU A 490 18.77 4.95 -4.75
N GLU A 491 20.06 4.66 -4.59
CA GLU A 491 21.11 5.69 -4.66
C GLU A 491 21.22 6.33 -6.05
N GLN A 492 21.02 5.55 -7.12
CA GLN A 492 20.97 6.08 -8.48
C GLN A 492 19.74 6.96 -8.70
N VAL A 493 18.58 6.56 -8.18
CA VAL A 493 17.34 7.39 -8.20
C VAL A 493 17.55 8.69 -7.42
N ASP A 494 18.19 8.65 -6.26
CA ASP A 494 18.54 9.85 -5.49
C ASP A 494 19.44 10.78 -6.30
N LYS A 495 20.50 10.23 -6.92
CA LYS A 495 21.43 11.00 -7.75
C LYS A 495 20.71 11.67 -8.91
N ILE A 496 19.90 10.94 -9.68
CA ILE A 496 19.12 11.49 -10.79
C ILE A 496 18.17 12.58 -10.29
N SER A 497 17.53 12.36 -9.13
CA SER A 497 16.60 13.32 -8.55
C SER A 497 17.28 14.64 -8.16
N ARG A 498 18.51 14.58 -7.66
CA ARG A 498 19.34 15.78 -7.39
C ARG A 498 19.79 16.45 -8.68
N ASP A 499 20.27 15.69 -9.65
CA ASP A 499 20.70 16.22 -10.96
C ASP A 499 19.55 16.96 -11.68
N LEU A 500 18.32 16.43 -11.58
CA LEU A 500 17.11 17.03 -12.13
C LEU A 500 16.46 18.08 -11.22
N LYS A 501 16.97 18.27 -10.00
CA LYS A 501 16.36 19.09 -8.93
C LYS A 501 14.88 18.72 -8.71
N SER A 502 14.53 17.45 -8.86
CA SER A 502 13.15 16.97 -8.68
C SER A 502 12.79 16.79 -7.21
N LEU A 503 13.77 16.56 -6.34
CA LEU A 503 13.62 16.47 -4.89
C LEU A 503 14.42 17.59 -4.20
N GLU A 504 14.10 17.88 -2.94
CA GLU A 504 14.92 18.71 -2.05
C GLU A 504 16.33 18.14 -1.91
N GLU A 505 17.30 19.00 -1.62
CA GLU A 505 18.66 18.56 -1.29
C GLU A 505 18.72 17.99 0.14
N PRO A 506 19.51 16.92 0.37
CA PRO A 506 19.77 16.42 1.71
C PRO A 506 20.37 17.50 2.64
N ARG A 507 19.95 17.52 3.90
CA ARG A 507 20.42 18.43 4.93
C ARG A 507 21.11 17.65 6.06
N PRO A 508 22.23 18.14 6.61
CA PRO A 508 22.82 17.53 7.80
C PRO A 508 21.83 17.59 8.97
N LEU A 509 21.93 16.62 9.88
CA LEU A 509 21.20 16.67 11.15
C LEU A 509 21.84 17.73 12.03
N SER A 510 21.04 18.66 12.56
CA SER A 510 21.56 19.78 13.35
C SER A 510 22.02 19.35 14.74
N ASP A 511 21.36 18.34 15.32
CA ASP A 511 21.68 17.75 16.61
C ASP A 511 21.82 16.22 16.47
N PRO A 512 23.06 15.67 16.50
CA PRO A 512 23.30 14.24 16.35
C PRO A 512 23.09 13.45 17.65
N SER A 513 22.58 14.05 18.72
CA SER A 513 22.21 13.30 19.92
C SER A 513 21.15 12.24 19.59
N PRO A 514 21.16 11.08 20.28
CA PRO A 514 20.15 10.05 20.08
C PRO A 514 18.72 10.59 20.27
N VAL A 515 17.77 10.09 19.48
CA VAL A 515 16.34 10.34 19.66
C VAL A 515 15.97 10.03 21.12
N ARG A 516 15.39 11.01 21.80
CA ARG A 516 14.89 10.85 23.15
C ARG A 516 13.65 9.96 23.15
N TYR A 517 13.52 9.14 24.17
CA TYR A 517 12.43 8.19 24.30
C TYR A 517 11.97 8.07 25.76
N TYR A 518 10.75 7.59 25.93
CA TYR A 518 10.15 7.27 27.21
C TYR A 518 10.95 6.19 27.93
N THR A 519 11.30 6.47 29.18
CA THR A 519 11.91 5.51 30.09
C THR A 519 10.92 5.28 31.22
N PRO A 520 10.44 4.04 31.43
CA PRO A 520 9.56 3.73 32.56
C PRO A 520 10.22 4.13 33.89
N PRO A 521 9.46 4.62 34.87
CA PRO A 521 10.01 4.85 36.21
C PRO A 521 10.56 3.52 36.77
N PRO A 522 11.65 3.55 37.56
CA PRO A 522 12.16 2.36 38.21
C PRO A 522 11.05 1.73 39.08
N PRO A 523 10.97 0.39 39.16
CA PRO A 523 9.98 -0.28 40.00
C PRO A 523 10.09 0.23 41.44
N GLU A 524 8.94 0.52 42.07
CA GLU A 524 8.94 0.91 43.47
C GLU A 524 9.66 -0.16 44.31
N PRO A 525 10.52 0.24 45.26
CA PRO A 525 11.17 -0.73 46.13
C PRO A 525 10.08 -1.53 46.85
N MET A 526 10.10 -2.85 46.70
CA MET A 526 9.21 -3.72 47.47
C MET A 526 9.40 -3.38 48.95
N GLU A 527 8.36 -2.88 49.60
CA GLU A 527 8.33 -2.75 51.05
C GLU A 527 8.57 -4.14 51.62
N HIS A 528 9.79 -4.39 52.11
CA HIS A 528 10.06 -5.58 52.88
C HIS A 528 9.11 -5.55 54.08
N PRO A 529 8.32 -6.62 54.34
CA PRO A 529 7.46 -6.66 55.50
C PRO A 529 8.32 -6.44 56.74
N VAL A 530 7.99 -5.39 57.49
CA VAL A 530 8.63 -5.08 58.77
C VAL A 530 8.46 -6.33 59.66
N PRO A 531 9.55 -6.87 60.24
CA PRO A 531 9.42 -7.96 61.20
C PRO A 531 8.51 -7.48 62.34
N MET A 532 7.38 -8.15 62.51
CA MET A 532 6.56 -7.98 63.71
C MET A 532 7.33 -8.66 64.85
N ASP A 533 8.01 -7.86 65.66
CA ASP A 533 8.62 -8.28 66.93
C ASP A 533 7.56 -8.65 67.98
#